data_AF-A0A0B7HS64-F1
#
_entry.id   AF-A0A0B7HS64-F1
#
_cell.length_a   1.000
_cell.length_b   1.000
_cell.length_c   1.000
_cell.angle_alpha   90.00
_cell.angle_beta   90.00
_cell.angle_gamma   90.00
#
_symmetry.space_group_name_H-M   'P 1'
#
loop_
_entity.id
_entity.type
_entity.pdbx_description
1 polymer ?
#
loop_
_entity_poly.entity_id
_entity_poly.type
_entity_poly.pdbx_seq_one_letter_code
_entity_poly.pdbx_strand_id
1 'polypeptide(L)'
;MLYNLQIEQKEKPTETYIFGTRLLLTLGVEILGKKLDKEIFIPFGTTDEVIDFKNNMRQPPKGNVPILLNKQKDKIEISGRLFKSNGLSHDPNIGALSIISTVLRKLGWEKRIVITQHGLEQNHIGKTNKFIQIANRIGIELDKLTIPKVEMNKSYWKYDKDGEKLGTIFIHLVVENFTQGCSIFENHAGSEKGYFIPKQGEPIPLAKYKDREKYKAGNKDEIIHIPDLILFDFVRNEVINIEGKKYEFRHNGISELANYDYIEKHYIKKYYPKSNIIRTVVLYGSQETRIIEIEIGFLLNENGQLILGIKAPELFQEAIKNLLDFWN
;
A
#
# COMPACT_ATOMS: atom_id res chain seq x y z
N MET A 1 -10.09 8.77 -6.35
CA MET A 1 -9.00 8.36 -5.45
C MET A 1 -9.32 8.89 -4.06
N LEU A 2 -9.46 8.01 -3.08
CA LEU A 2 -9.81 8.37 -1.71
C LEU A 2 -8.53 8.47 -0.87
N TYR A 3 -8.45 9.49 -0.02
CA TYR A 3 -7.47 9.61 1.04
C TYR A 3 -8.19 9.70 2.39
N ASN A 4 -7.79 8.89 3.35
CA ASN A 4 -8.26 8.99 4.73
C ASN A 4 -7.19 9.66 5.59
N LEU A 5 -7.06 10.99 5.48
CA LEU A 5 -6.05 11.72 6.27
C LEU A 5 -6.48 11.83 7.73
N GLN A 6 -5.68 11.25 8.63
CA GLN A 6 -5.86 11.37 10.07
C GLN A 6 -5.00 12.47 10.70
N ILE A 7 -4.20 13.17 9.90
CA ILE A 7 -3.38 14.30 10.32
C ILE A 7 -3.58 15.47 9.38
N GLU A 8 -3.20 16.67 9.83
CA GLU A 8 -3.22 17.86 9.00
C GLU A 8 -2.35 17.70 7.75
N GLN A 9 -2.88 18.15 6.62
CA GLN A 9 -2.16 18.18 5.36
C GLN A 9 -1.03 19.21 5.43
N LYS A 10 0.14 18.87 4.90
CA LYS A 10 1.25 19.82 4.77
C LYS A 10 0.82 21.06 4.00
N GLU A 11 1.15 22.23 4.53
CA GLU A 11 0.84 23.53 3.92
C GLU A 11 1.45 23.68 2.52
N LYS A 12 2.74 23.33 2.39
CA LYS A 12 3.47 23.47 1.12
C LYS A 12 3.60 22.11 0.42
N PRO A 13 2.92 21.91 -0.73
CA PRO A 13 3.06 20.68 -1.50
C PRO A 13 4.42 20.62 -2.18
N THR A 14 4.98 19.42 -2.32
CA THR A 14 6.23 19.20 -3.07
C THR A 14 5.94 19.19 -4.57
N GLU A 15 6.94 19.51 -5.41
CA GLU A 15 6.80 19.46 -6.88
C GLU A 15 6.30 18.09 -7.36
N THR A 16 6.81 16.99 -6.77
CA THR A 16 6.38 15.63 -7.11
C THR A 16 4.89 15.41 -6.81
N TYR A 17 4.42 15.94 -5.67
CA TYR A 17 3.00 15.84 -5.31
C TYR A 17 2.12 16.69 -6.23
N ILE A 18 2.55 17.91 -6.56
CA ILE A 18 1.87 18.78 -7.53
C ILE A 18 1.79 18.07 -8.88
N PHE A 19 2.93 17.65 -9.44
CA PHE A 19 3.00 16.99 -10.74
C PHE A 19 2.09 15.76 -10.81
N GLY A 20 2.23 14.82 -9.88
CA GLY A 20 1.43 13.60 -9.86
C GLY A 20 -0.07 13.87 -9.72
N THR A 21 -0.45 14.85 -8.89
CA THR A 21 -1.85 15.24 -8.71
C THR A 21 -2.42 15.88 -9.97
N ARG A 22 -1.68 16.80 -10.59
CA ARG A 22 -2.10 17.44 -11.85
C ARG A 22 -2.26 16.41 -12.98
N LEU A 23 -1.38 15.40 -13.08
CA LEU A 23 -1.56 14.31 -14.03
C LEU A 23 -2.86 13.53 -13.79
N LEU A 24 -3.16 13.18 -12.53
CA LEU A 24 -4.41 12.50 -12.18
C LEU A 24 -5.65 13.34 -12.52
N LEU A 25 -5.63 14.63 -12.18
CA LEU A 25 -6.71 15.56 -12.49
C LEU A 25 -6.92 15.73 -14.01
N THR A 26 -5.84 15.72 -14.79
CA THR A 26 -5.89 15.75 -16.27
C THR A 26 -6.59 14.53 -16.85
N LEU A 27 -6.52 13.38 -16.16
CA LEU A 27 -7.26 12.17 -16.52
C LEU A 27 -8.70 12.15 -15.98
N GLY A 28 -9.14 13.21 -15.29
CA GLY A 28 -10.47 13.31 -14.69
C GLY A 28 -10.62 12.53 -13.38
N VAL A 29 -9.52 12.19 -12.71
CA VAL A 29 -9.57 11.50 -11.42
C VAL A 29 -10.00 12.48 -10.33
N GLU A 30 -11.13 12.21 -9.69
CA GLU A 30 -11.56 12.93 -8.50
C GLU A 30 -10.73 12.49 -7.28
N ILE A 31 -10.34 13.43 -6.42
CA ILE A 31 -9.56 13.17 -5.21
C ILE A 31 -10.39 13.58 -4.00
N LEU A 32 -10.69 12.61 -3.14
CA LEU A 32 -11.51 12.78 -1.94
C LEU A 32 -10.66 12.71 -0.67
N GLY A 33 -11.07 13.43 0.38
CA GLY A 33 -10.41 13.44 1.69
C GLY A 33 -9.09 14.21 1.75
N LYS A 34 -8.81 15.05 0.75
CA LYS A 34 -7.72 16.03 0.74
C LYS A 34 -8.23 17.40 0.31
N LYS A 35 -7.60 18.45 0.83
CA LYS A 35 -7.83 19.82 0.36
C LYS A 35 -6.86 20.11 -0.78
N LEU A 36 -7.40 20.34 -1.97
CA LEU A 36 -6.64 20.74 -3.14
C LEU A 36 -6.83 22.24 -3.37
N ASP A 37 -5.73 22.98 -3.28
CA ASP A 37 -5.67 24.37 -3.71
C ASP A 37 -5.92 24.47 -5.22
N LYS A 38 -6.97 25.19 -5.60
CA LYS A 38 -7.41 25.32 -7.00
C LYS A 38 -6.43 26.13 -7.85
N GLU A 39 -5.56 26.94 -7.24
CA GLU A 39 -4.54 27.72 -7.95
C GLU A 39 -3.28 26.90 -8.23
N ILE A 40 -3.00 25.89 -7.40
CA ILE A 40 -1.81 25.02 -7.53
C ILE A 40 -2.13 23.76 -8.35
N PHE A 41 -3.26 23.12 -8.05
CA PHE A 41 -3.62 21.81 -8.62
C PHE A 41 -4.53 21.96 -9.85
N ILE A 42 -4.03 22.66 -10.87
CA ILE A 42 -4.74 22.86 -12.14
C ILE A 42 -4.40 21.71 -13.10
N PRO A 43 -5.37 21.03 -13.73
CA PRO A 43 -5.10 20.06 -14.79
C PRO A 43 -4.17 20.63 -15.87
N PHE A 44 -3.33 19.79 -16.48
CA PHE A 44 -2.51 20.22 -17.62
C PHE A 44 -3.41 20.46 -18.84
N GLY A 45 -3.12 21.54 -19.59
CA GLY A 45 -3.84 21.90 -20.80
C GLY A 45 -3.15 21.44 -22.09
N THR A 46 -1.82 21.26 -22.08
CA THR A 46 -1.05 20.89 -23.27
C THR A 46 0.09 19.92 -22.97
N THR A 47 0.58 19.22 -23.99
CA THR A 47 1.75 18.35 -23.85
C THR A 47 3.00 19.13 -23.41
N ASP A 48 3.16 20.36 -23.89
CA ASP A 48 4.34 21.18 -23.61
C ASP A 48 4.36 21.61 -22.14
N GLU A 49 3.20 21.92 -21.57
CA GLU A 49 3.08 22.21 -20.15
C GLU A 49 3.52 21.02 -19.26
N VAL A 50 3.19 19.78 -19.65
CA VAL A 50 3.62 18.58 -18.93
C VAL A 50 5.15 18.42 -19.01
N ILE A 51 5.71 18.62 -20.21
CA ILE A 51 7.15 18.52 -20.48
C ILE A 51 7.92 19.56 -19.68
N ASP A 52 7.52 20.82 -19.78
CA ASP A 52 8.18 21.94 -19.12
C ASP A 52 8.11 21.80 -17.62
N PHE A 53 6.94 21.44 -17.06
CA PHE A 53 6.82 21.20 -15.62
C PHE A 53 7.76 20.10 -15.18
N LYS A 54 7.75 18.93 -15.85
CA LYS A 54 8.54 17.77 -15.42
C LYS A 54 10.04 17.99 -15.57
N ASN A 55 10.48 18.69 -16.62
CA ASN A 55 11.89 18.93 -16.88
C ASN A 55 12.49 19.98 -15.93
N ASN A 56 11.70 20.95 -15.48
CA ASN A 56 12.13 21.97 -14.52
C ASN A 56 12.16 21.50 -13.05
N MET A 57 11.55 20.35 -12.75
CA MET A 57 11.64 19.76 -11.41
C MET A 57 13.08 19.41 -11.02
N ARG A 58 13.35 19.41 -9.71
CA ARG A 58 14.65 18.98 -9.18
C ARG A 58 15.04 17.57 -9.67
N GLN A 59 16.26 17.45 -10.18
CA GLN A 59 16.81 16.19 -10.67
C GLN A 59 17.20 15.24 -9.52
N PRO A 60 17.13 13.91 -9.73
CA PRO A 60 17.53 12.94 -8.72
C PRO A 60 19.04 13.02 -8.42
N PRO A 61 19.50 12.43 -7.30
CA PRO A 61 20.93 12.39 -6.97
C PRO A 61 21.77 11.73 -8.07
N LYS A 62 23.04 12.13 -8.17
CA LYS A 62 24.01 11.63 -9.16
C LYS A 62 24.02 10.09 -9.20
N GLY A 63 23.98 9.54 -10.42
CA GLY A 63 23.94 8.09 -10.67
C GLY A 63 22.53 7.52 -10.89
N ASN A 64 21.48 8.29 -10.65
CA ASN A 64 20.11 7.89 -11.01
C ASN A 64 19.73 8.40 -12.40
N VAL A 65 18.89 7.64 -13.10
CA VAL A 65 18.31 8.06 -14.38
C VAL A 65 17.15 9.02 -14.09
N PRO A 66 17.23 10.29 -14.52
CA PRO A 66 16.11 11.22 -14.39
C PRO A 66 14.98 10.86 -15.36
N ILE A 67 13.76 11.26 -15.00
CA ILE A 67 12.65 11.30 -15.96
C ILE A 67 12.66 12.67 -16.64
N LEU A 68 13.07 12.70 -17.90
CA LEU A 68 13.11 13.86 -18.78
C LEU A 68 12.28 13.57 -20.02
N LEU A 69 11.56 14.57 -20.51
CA LEU A 69 10.76 14.47 -21.72
C LEU A 69 11.41 15.32 -22.81
N ASN A 70 11.64 14.72 -23.98
CA ASN A 70 12.19 15.38 -25.14
C ASN A 70 11.21 15.24 -26.32
N LYS A 71 10.55 16.35 -26.69
CA LYS A 71 9.59 16.38 -27.79
C LYS A 71 10.29 16.68 -29.11
N GLN A 72 10.04 15.80 -30.08
CA GLN A 72 10.51 15.90 -31.45
C GLN A 72 9.30 15.95 -32.40
N LYS A 73 9.56 16.09 -33.70
CA LYS A 73 8.48 16.20 -34.69
C LYS A 73 7.61 14.95 -34.74
N ASP A 74 8.16 13.76 -34.60
CA ASP A 74 7.50 12.47 -34.80
C ASP A 74 7.40 11.61 -33.53
N LYS A 75 8.03 12.04 -32.44
CA LYS A 75 8.04 11.29 -31.17
C LYS A 75 8.24 12.20 -29.95
N ILE A 76 7.83 11.70 -28.80
CA ILE A 76 8.29 12.17 -27.49
C ILE A 76 9.13 11.05 -26.89
N GLU A 77 10.37 11.35 -26.55
CA GLU A 77 11.24 10.45 -25.80
C GLU A 77 11.10 10.75 -24.30
N ILE A 78 10.96 9.72 -23.48
CA ILE A 78 10.86 9.84 -22.03
C ILE A 78 11.95 8.98 -21.41
N SER A 79 12.95 9.59 -20.78
CA SER A 79 13.95 8.80 -20.06
C SER A 79 13.34 8.24 -18.77
N GLY A 80 13.76 7.05 -18.36
CA GLY A 80 13.36 6.52 -17.06
C GLY A 80 13.75 5.07 -16.87
N ARG A 81 14.40 4.77 -15.75
CA ARG A 81 14.81 3.40 -15.41
C ARG A 81 13.61 2.52 -15.11
N LEU A 82 13.57 1.34 -15.72
CA LEU A 82 12.58 0.29 -15.44
C LEU A 82 13.22 -1.02 -14.92
N PHE A 83 14.53 -1.18 -15.09
CA PHE A 83 15.26 -2.35 -14.64
C PHE A 83 15.55 -2.34 -13.13
N LYS A 84 15.01 -3.33 -12.42
CA LYS A 84 15.21 -3.53 -10.99
C LYS A 84 15.10 -5.02 -10.64
N SER A 85 16.01 -5.48 -9.77
CA SER A 85 16.04 -6.88 -9.31
C SER A 85 16.10 -7.89 -10.46
N ASN A 86 17.04 -7.68 -11.40
CA ASN A 86 17.27 -8.54 -12.56
C ASN A 86 16.09 -8.65 -13.56
N GLY A 87 15.27 -7.60 -13.67
CA GLY A 87 14.23 -7.55 -14.70
C GLY A 87 13.32 -6.33 -14.63
N LEU A 88 12.20 -6.40 -15.35
CA LEU A 88 11.10 -5.44 -15.25
C LEU A 88 10.23 -5.79 -14.04
N SER A 89 10.58 -5.26 -12.86
CA SER A 89 9.89 -5.55 -11.60
C SER A 89 9.31 -4.28 -10.95
N HIS A 90 8.81 -4.39 -9.71
CA HIS A 90 8.16 -3.31 -8.97
C HIS A 90 9.08 -2.08 -8.78
N ASP A 91 8.91 -1.09 -9.67
CA ASP A 91 9.60 0.19 -9.65
C ASP A 91 8.59 1.35 -9.68
N PRO A 92 8.75 2.40 -8.85
CA PRO A 92 7.90 3.59 -8.90
C PRO A 92 7.81 4.24 -10.28
N ASN A 93 8.85 4.12 -11.10
CA ASN A 93 8.87 4.67 -12.45
C ASN A 93 7.88 3.99 -13.39
N ILE A 94 7.47 2.74 -13.14
CA ILE A 94 6.40 2.09 -13.93
C ILE A 94 5.13 2.93 -13.87
N GLY A 95 4.72 3.34 -12.67
CA GLY A 95 3.55 4.18 -12.48
C GLY A 95 3.74 5.55 -13.13
N ALA A 96 4.87 6.21 -12.85
CA ALA A 96 5.16 7.55 -13.36
C ALA A 96 5.20 7.61 -14.91
N LEU A 97 5.95 6.73 -15.56
CA LEU A 97 6.06 6.69 -17.03
C LEU A 97 4.72 6.35 -17.68
N SER A 98 3.95 5.45 -17.07
CA SER A 98 2.61 5.08 -17.55
C SER A 98 1.64 6.26 -17.52
N ILE A 99 1.55 6.96 -16.38
CA ILE A 99 0.61 8.07 -16.23
C ILE A 99 1.03 9.29 -17.07
N ILE A 100 2.32 9.61 -17.14
CA ILE A 100 2.83 10.68 -18.02
C ILE A 100 2.44 10.38 -19.46
N SER A 101 2.73 9.18 -19.96
CA SER A 101 2.41 8.79 -21.33
C SER A 101 0.90 8.82 -21.59
N THR A 102 0.09 8.37 -20.63
CA THR A 102 -1.38 8.41 -20.73
C THR A 102 -1.91 9.84 -20.80
N VAL A 103 -1.35 10.75 -20.01
CA VAL A 103 -1.71 12.17 -20.05
C VAL A 103 -1.29 12.81 -21.39
N LEU A 104 -0.11 12.51 -21.90
CA LEU A 104 0.31 12.99 -23.23
C LEU A 104 -0.68 12.54 -24.33
N ARG A 105 -1.15 11.29 -24.29
CA ARG A 105 -2.23 10.81 -25.18
C ARG A 105 -3.53 11.58 -24.98
N LYS A 106 -3.96 11.78 -23.73
CA LYS A 106 -5.19 12.51 -23.38
C LYS A 106 -5.15 13.97 -23.89
N LEU A 107 -3.97 14.57 -23.92
CA LEU A 107 -3.72 15.93 -24.43
C LEU A 107 -3.49 16.00 -25.94
N GLY A 108 -3.77 14.92 -26.68
CA GLY A 108 -3.77 14.92 -28.14
C GLY A 108 -2.44 14.55 -28.81
N TRP A 109 -1.45 14.03 -28.06
CA TRP A 109 -0.26 13.48 -28.72
C TRP A 109 -0.59 12.15 -29.38
N GLU A 110 -0.59 12.10 -30.71
CA GLU A 110 -0.92 10.87 -31.47
C GLU A 110 0.32 10.14 -32.00
N LYS A 111 1.48 10.79 -32.01
CA LYS A 111 2.72 10.22 -32.57
C LYS A 111 3.44 9.31 -31.58
N ARG A 112 4.68 8.91 -31.84
CA ARG A 112 5.34 7.89 -31.01
C ARG A 112 5.65 8.41 -29.60
N ILE A 113 5.57 7.53 -28.61
CA ILE A 113 6.08 7.77 -27.24
C ILE A 113 7.08 6.65 -26.97
N VAL A 114 8.35 7.02 -26.77
CA VAL A 114 9.45 6.06 -26.64
C VAL A 114 10.11 6.22 -25.29
N ILE A 115 10.11 5.17 -24.46
CA ILE A 115 10.87 5.18 -23.22
C ILE A 115 12.32 4.86 -23.51
N THR A 116 13.23 5.70 -23.03
CA THR A 116 14.68 5.55 -23.19
C THR A 116 15.34 5.35 -21.82
N GLN A 117 16.60 4.89 -21.80
CA GLN A 117 17.37 4.69 -20.56
C GLN A 117 16.69 3.76 -19.54
N HIS A 118 15.87 2.82 -20.01
CA HIS A 118 15.12 1.89 -19.17
C HIS A 118 16.00 0.79 -18.54
N GLY A 119 17.15 0.48 -19.15
CA GLY A 119 18.11 -0.52 -18.67
C GLY A 119 17.64 -1.97 -18.82
N LEU A 120 16.61 -2.20 -19.65
CA LEU A 120 16.06 -3.53 -19.93
C LEU A 120 16.73 -4.14 -21.16
N GLU A 121 16.54 -5.44 -21.29
CA GLU A 121 16.96 -6.28 -22.42
C GLU A 121 15.72 -7.07 -22.88
N GLN A 122 15.78 -7.69 -24.06
CA GLN A 122 14.60 -8.33 -24.66
C GLN A 122 14.05 -9.49 -23.81
N ASN A 123 14.91 -10.21 -23.09
CA ASN A 123 14.55 -11.29 -22.15
C ASN A 123 13.76 -10.79 -20.92
N HIS A 124 13.84 -9.51 -20.58
CA HIS A 124 13.13 -8.91 -19.45
C HIS A 124 11.67 -8.55 -19.78
N ILE A 125 11.28 -8.64 -21.05
CA ILE A 125 9.95 -8.22 -21.52
C ILE A 125 9.01 -9.43 -21.58
N GLY A 126 8.09 -9.50 -20.62
CA GLY A 126 7.06 -10.54 -20.54
C GLY A 126 5.65 -10.02 -20.79
N LYS A 127 4.77 -10.88 -21.34
CA LYS A 127 3.38 -10.54 -21.66
C LYS A 127 2.52 -10.21 -20.44
N THR A 128 2.84 -10.81 -19.29
CA THR A 128 2.05 -10.67 -18.05
C THR A 128 2.38 -9.40 -17.27
N ASN A 129 3.45 -8.68 -17.63
CA ASN A 129 3.85 -7.50 -16.89
C ASN A 129 2.85 -6.33 -17.11
N LYS A 130 2.42 -5.69 -16.01
CA LYS A 130 1.44 -4.59 -16.05
C LYS A 130 1.89 -3.40 -16.90
N PHE A 131 3.18 -3.04 -16.86
CA PHE A 131 3.72 -1.97 -17.69
C PHE A 131 3.60 -2.31 -19.18
N ILE A 132 3.90 -3.56 -19.55
CA ILE A 132 3.80 -4.05 -20.94
C ILE A 132 2.36 -4.06 -21.44
N GLN A 133 1.40 -4.43 -20.58
CA GLN A 133 -0.02 -4.36 -20.91
C GLN A 133 -0.49 -2.91 -21.12
N ILE A 134 -0.06 -1.98 -20.26
CA ILE A 134 -0.35 -0.55 -20.42
C ILE A 134 0.31 -0.02 -21.70
N ALA A 135 1.56 -0.37 -21.95
CA ALA A 135 2.29 0.05 -23.15
C ALA A 135 1.56 -0.35 -24.44
N ASN A 136 1.04 -1.57 -24.50
CA ASN A 136 0.18 -2.02 -25.60
C ASN A 136 -1.09 -1.17 -25.73
N ARG A 137 -1.77 -0.86 -24.61
CA ARG A 137 -3.03 -0.11 -24.60
C ARG A 137 -2.89 1.32 -25.11
N ILE A 138 -1.79 2.00 -24.77
CA ILE A 138 -1.60 3.43 -25.09
C ILE A 138 -0.49 3.70 -26.11
N GLY A 139 0.09 2.65 -26.70
CA GLY A 139 1.14 2.77 -27.72
C GLY A 139 2.42 3.40 -27.19
N ILE A 140 2.95 2.88 -26.07
CA ILE A 140 4.31 3.17 -25.61
C ILE A 140 5.28 2.19 -26.27
N GLU A 141 6.44 2.67 -26.69
CA GLU A 141 7.56 1.88 -27.19
C GLU A 141 8.72 1.87 -26.18
N LEU A 142 9.57 0.85 -26.24
CA LEU A 142 10.84 0.78 -25.51
C LEU A 142 11.98 0.90 -26.52
N ASP A 143 12.93 1.81 -26.28
CA ASP A 143 14.05 2.01 -27.20
C ASP A 143 14.81 0.69 -27.45
N LYS A 144 15.01 0.37 -28.74
CA LYS A 144 15.70 -0.85 -29.23
C LYS A 144 15.08 -2.18 -28.81
N LEU A 145 13.90 -2.21 -28.20
CA LEU A 145 13.24 -3.43 -27.77
C LEU A 145 11.89 -3.61 -28.45
N THR A 146 11.53 -4.87 -28.72
CA THR A 146 10.22 -5.22 -29.27
C THR A 146 9.27 -5.56 -28.12
N ILE A 147 8.15 -4.84 -28.04
CA ILE A 147 7.10 -5.12 -27.06
C ILE A 147 6.19 -6.22 -27.64
N PRO A 148 5.97 -7.33 -26.92
CA PRO A 148 5.05 -8.36 -27.38
C PRO A 148 3.62 -7.80 -27.40
N LYS A 149 2.85 -8.18 -28.43
CA LYS A 149 1.44 -7.84 -28.52
C LYS A 149 0.66 -8.55 -27.42
N VAL A 150 -0.05 -7.79 -26.59
CA VAL A 150 -0.86 -8.30 -25.47
C VAL A 150 -2.15 -7.51 -25.35
N GLU A 151 -3.25 -8.22 -25.12
CA GLU A 151 -4.51 -7.61 -24.70
C GLU A 151 -4.61 -7.61 -23.18
N MET A 152 -4.93 -6.45 -22.61
CA MET A 152 -5.16 -6.32 -21.19
C MET A 152 -6.46 -7.05 -20.81
N ASN A 153 -6.48 -7.68 -19.63
CA ASN A 153 -7.69 -8.35 -19.15
C ASN A 153 -8.86 -7.35 -19.05
N LYS A 154 -10.04 -7.73 -19.55
CA LYS A 154 -11.26 -6.91 -19.48
C LYS A 154 -11.71 -6.68 -18.04
N SER A 155 -11.45 -7.63 -17.15
CA SER A 155 -11.77 -7.53 -15.72
C SER A 155 -10.51 -7.23 -14.92
N TYR A 156 -10.31 -5.96 -14.59
CA TYR A 156 -9.22 -5.53 -13.70
C TYR A 156 -9.56 -5.76 -12.22
N TRP A 157 -10.83 -5.52 -11.87
CA TRP A 157 -11.35 -5.73 -10.52
C TRP A 157 -11.77 -7.19 -10.34
N LYS A 158 -11.27 -7.80 -9.28
CA LYS A 158 -11.66 -9.13 -8.83
C LYS A 158 -11.74 -9.12 -7.31
N TYR A 159 -12.59 -9.97 -6.75
CA TYR A 159 -12.54 -10.28 -5.33
C TYR A 159 -11.21 -10.93 -5.01
N ASP A 160 -10.57 -10.46 -3.95
CA ASP A 160 -9.40 -11.14 -3.40
C ASP A 160 -9.88 -12.37 -2.65
N LYS A 161 -9.36 -13.53 -3.04
CA LYS A 161 -9.64 -14.83 -2.42
C LYS A 161 -8.37 -15.47 -1.84
N ASP A 162 -7.25 -14.77 -1.96
CA ASP A 162 -5.92 -15.27 -1.63
C ASP A 162 -5.14 -14.24 -0.81
N GLY A 163 -5.78 -13.15 -0.37
CA GLY A 163 -5.13 -12.07 0.36
C GLY A 163 -4.77 -12.49 1.78
N GLU A 164 -3.52 -12.30 2.18
CA GLU A 164 -3.05 -12.56 3.55
C GLU A 164 -3.85 -11.77 4.60
N LYS A 165 -4.22 -10.53 4.26
CA LYS A 165 -4.87 -9.58 5.19
C LYS A 165 -6.39 -9.71 5.27
N LEU A 166 -7.00 -10.67 4.57
CA LEU A 166 -8.46 -10.82 4.58
C LEU A 166 -9.01 -11.10 5.98
N GLY A 167 -8.32 -11.93 6.76
CA GLY A 167 -8.70 -12.22 8.15
C GLY A 167 -8.61 -10.98 9.06
N THR A 168 -7.54 -10.19 8.95
CA THR A 168 -7.34 -8.99 9.78
C THR A 168 -8.29 -7.86 9.39
N ILE A 169 -8.57 -7.68 8.09
CA ILE A 169 -9.60 -6.72 7.61
C ILE A 169 -10.97 -7.12 8.16
N PHE A 170 -11.33 -8.40 8.11
CA PHE A 170 -12.59 -8.86 8.67
C PHE A 170 -12.71 -8.55 10.16
N ILE A 171 -11.72 -8.96 10.97
CA ILE A 171 -11.73 -8.70 12.42
C ILE A 171 -11.77 -7.21 12.73
N HIS A 172 -10.99 -6.39 12.01
CA HIS A 172 -11.02 -4.94 12.14
C HIS A 172 -12.45 -4.39 12.00
N LEU A 173 -13.13 -4.73 10.90
CA LEU A 173 -14.47 -4.23 10.62
C LEU A 173 -15.50 -4.75 11.63
N VAL A 174 -15.44 -6.04 11.99
CA VAL A 174 -16.43 -6.60 12.92
C VAL A 174 -16.27 -6.03 14.32
N VAL A 175 -15.04 -5.84 14.80
CA VAL A 175 -14.79 -5.22 16.11
C VAL A 175 -15.34 -3.79 16.15
N GLU A 176 -15.03 -2.95 15.15
CA GLU A 176 -15.46 -1.55 15.17
C GLU A 176 -16.97 -1.37 15.01
N ASN A 177 -17.67 -2.30 14.35
CA ASN A 177 -19.10 -2.17 14.08
C ASN A 177 -19.99 -2.93 15.09
N PHE A 178 -19.45 -3.96 15.76
CA PHE A 178 -20.24 -4.85 16.61
C PHE A 178 -19.75 -4.90 18.07
N THR A 179 -18.80 -4.07 18.47
CA THR A 179 -18.35 -3.95 19.87
C THR A 179 -18.07 -2.50 20.25
N GLN A 180 -17.66 -2.27 21.50
CA GLN A 180 -17.11 -0.98 21.95
C GLN A 180 -15.61 -0.85 21.68
N GLY A 181 -14.93 -1.89 21.19
CA GLY A 181 -13.52 -1.84 20.84
C GLY A 181 -13.26 -1.02 19.57
N CYS A 182 -12.04 -0.53 19.40
CA CYS A 182 -11.64 0.21 18.20
C CYS A 182 -10.26 -0.19 17.69
N SER A 183 -10.00 0.11 16.40
CA SER A 183 -8.65 0.06 15.86
C SER A 183 -7.84 1.27 16.31
N ILE A 184 -6.68 1.00 16.91
CA ILE A 184 -5.71 2.02 17.28
C ILE A 184 -4.47 1.99 16.39
N PHE A 185 -4.38 1.04 15.45
CA PHE A 185 -3.42 1.02 14.35
C PHE A 185 -3.83 -0.04 13.31
N GLU A 186 -3.69 0.25 12.03
CA GLU A 186 -3.93 -0.71 10.94
C GLU A 186 -2.89 -0.58 9.82
N ASN A 187 -2.56 -1.72 9.20
CA ASN A 187 -1.60 -1.85 8.11
C ASN A 187 -2.04 -2.98 7.16
N HIS A 188 -3.22 -2.82 6.57
CA HIS A 188 -3.80 -3.86 5.69
C HIS A 188 -3.22 -3.85 4.27
N ALA A 189 -2.49 -2.80 3.86
CA ALA A 189 -1.83 -2.75 2.56
C ALA A 189 -0.51 -1.96 2.59
N GLY A 190 0.43 -2.33 1.72
CA GLY A 190 1.77 -1.71 1.67
C GLY A 190 1.80 -0.21 1.32
N SER A 191 0.72 0.34 0.75
CA SER A 191 0.56 1.78 0.48
C SER A 191 -0.29 2.51 1.53
N GLU A 192 -0.85 1.80 2.50
CA GLU A 192 -1.86 2.30 3.46
C GLU A 192 -1.46 1.91 4.89
N LYS A 193 -0.21 2.24 5.26
CA LYS A 193 0.20 2.15 6.65
C LYS A 193 -0.51 3.27 7.44
N GLY A 194 -1.39 2.89 8.35
CA GLY A 194 -2.14 3.81 9.20
C GLY A 194 -1.29 4.54 10.24
N TYR A 195 -1.95 5.37 11.04
CA TYR A 195 -1.37 6.01 12.20
C TYR A 195 -1.69 5.22 13.46
N PHE A 196 -0.81 5.32 14.45
CA PHE A 196 -1.10 4.86 15.80
C PHE A 196 -1.95 5.93 16.50
N ILE A 197 -3.14 5.56 16.96
CA ILE A 197 -4.06 6.46 17.65
C ILE A 197 -3.75 6.37 19.16
N PRO A 198 -3.27 7.44 19.82
CA PRO A 198 -3.10 7.45 21.26
C PRO A 198 -4.44 7.66 21.99
N LYS A 199 -4.52 7.33 23.30
CA LYS A 199 -5.70 7.66 24.13
C LYS A 199 -6.03 9.16 24.13
N GLN A 200 -5.01 10.01 24.00
CA GLN A 200 -5.13 11.46 23.90
C GLN A 200 -4.09 12.02 22.94
N GLY A 201 -4.46 13.09 22.23
CA GLY A 201 -3.59 13.81 21.30
C GLY A 201 -3.72 13.32 19.85
N GLU A 202 -2.75 13.74 19.03
CA GLU A 202 -2.79 13.53 17.59
C GLU A 202 -2.33 12.12 17.17
N PRO A 203 -2.86 11.58 16.04
CA PRO A 203 -2.38 10.34 15.45
C PRO A 203 -0.87 10.35 15.14
N ILE A 204 -0.19 9.24 15.45
CA ILE A 204 1.27 9.16 15.47
C ILE A 204 1.76 8.20 14.37
N PRO A 205 2.62 8.64 13.43
CA PRO A 205 3.20 7.72 12.47
C PRO A 205 4.15 6.74 13.16
N LEU A 206 3.92 5.43 12.98
CA LEU A 206 4.85 4.42 13.50
C LEU A 206 6.20 4.54 12.78
N ALA A 207 7.29 4.49 13.55
CA ALA A 207 8.64 4.47 13.02
C ALA A 207 8.86 3.18 12.20
N LYS A 208 9.69 3.28 11.16
CA LYS A 208 10.11 2.12 10.35
C LYS A 208 11.41 1.49 10.85
N TYR A 209 12.25 2.29 11.49
CA TYR A 209 13.58 1.89 11.96
C TYR A 209 13.76 2.35 13.40
N LYS A 210 14.41 1.51 14.21
CA LYS A 210 14.95 1.86 15.52
C LYS A 210 16.10 2.86 15.32
N ASP A 211 17.02 2.54 14.41
CA ASP A 211 18.08 3.41 13.90
C ASP A 211 18.19 3.30 12.37
N ARG A 212 17.88 4.40 11.66
CA ARG A 212 17.88 4.44 10.19
C ARG A 212 19.29 4.35 9.61
N GLU A 213 20.28 4.93 10.27
CA GLU A 213 21.63 5.02 9.73
C GLU A 213 22.33 3.67 9.84
N LYS A 214 22.19 2.98 10.99
CA LYS A 214 22.66 1.59 11.15
C LYS A 214 21.97 0.63 10.17
N TYR A 215 20.66 0.79 9.95
CA TYR A 215 19.94 -0.02 8.96
C TYR A 215 20.49 0.11 7.54
N LYS A 216 20.78 1.37 7.13
CA LYS A 216 21.38 1.66 5.83
C LYS A 216 22.83 1.18 5.72
N ALA A 217 23.56 1.17 6.84
CA ALA A 217 24.92 0.62 6.92
C ALA A 217 24.97 -0.92 6.85
N GLY A 218 23.82 -1.60 6.92
CA GLY A 218 23.71 -3.05 6.70
C GLY A 218 23.05 -3.82 7.84
N ASN A 219 22.88 -3.22 9.02
CA ASN A 219 22.27 -3.89 10.17
C ASN A 219 20.75 -4.00 10.01
N LYS A 220 20.26 -5.15 9.52
CA LYS A 220 18.83 -5.33 9.23
C LYS A 220 17.94 -5.46 10.48
N ASP A 221 18.52 -5.73 11.65
CA ASP A 221 17.79 -5.89 12.91
C ASP A 221 17.25 -4.55 13.47
N GLU A 222 17.70 -3.44 12.89
CA GLU A 222 17.21 -2.09 13.18
C GLU A 222 15.84 -1.80 12.54
N ILE A 223 15.31 -2.69 11.70
CA ILE A 223 13.93 -2.58 11.23
C ILE A 223 12.96 -2.86 12.38
N ILE A 224 11.88 -2.09 12.45
CA ILE A 224 10.80 -2.34 13.40
C ILE A 224 9.83 -3.32 12.77
N HIS A 225 9.48 -4.38 13.49
CA HIS A 225 8.38 -5.26 13.13
C HIS A 225 7.08 -4.56 13.45
N ILE A 226 6.25 -4.36 12.42
CA ILE A 226 5.03 -3.58 12.49
C ILE A 226 3.88 -4.58 12.41
N PRO A 227 2.96 -4.58 13.39
CA PRO A 227 1.79 -5.44 13.34
C PRO A 227 0.87 -5.07 12.20
N ASP A 228 -0.08 -5.94 11.87
CA ASP A 228 -1.07 -5.64 10.85
C ASP A 228 -2.25 -4.87 11.40
N LEU A 229 -2.58 -5.11 12.67
CA LEU A 229 -3.69 -4.49 13.36
C LEU A 229 -3.37 -4.41 14.85
N ILE A 230 -3.75 -3.29 15.48
CA ILE A 230 -3.76 -3.16 16.93
C ILE A 230 -5.15 -2.68 17.32
N LEU A 231 -5.82 -3.43 18.18
CA LEU A 231 -7.14 -3.10 18.70
C LEU A 231 -7.04 -2.71 20.17
N PHE A 232 -7.96 -1.86 20.61
CA PHE A 232 -8.14 -1.55 22.02
C PHE A 232 -9.54 -1.94 22.49
N ASP A 233 -9.59 -2.80 23.50
CA ASP A 233 -10.80 -3.13 24.26
C ASP A 233 -10.90 -2.19 25.47
N PHE A 234 -11.84 -1.26 25.42
CA PHE A 234 -12.07 -0.29 26.49
C PHE A 234 -12.63 -0.94 27.76
N VAL A 235 -13.47 -1.97 27.61
CA VAL A 235 -14.18 -2.62 28.72
C VAL A 235 -13.19 -3.40 29.59
N ARG A 236 -12.27 -4.12 28.95
CA ARG A 236 -11.26 -4.95 29.63
C ARG A 236 -9.93 -4.23 29.84
N ASN A 237 -9.77 -3.04 29.25
CA ASN A 237 -8.53 -2.28 29.18
C ASN A 237 -7.38 -3.14 28.63
N GLU A 238 -7.64 -3.80 27.50
CA GLU A 238 -6.71 -4.70 26.80
C GLU A 238 -6.33 -4.12 25.45
N VAL A 239 -5.04 -4.22 25.10
CA VAL A 239 -4.54 -3.91 23.76
C VAL A 239 -4.17 -5.21 23.08
N ILE A 240 -4.80 -5.48 21.94
CA ILE A 240 -4.62 -6.72 21.18
C ILE A 240 -3.74 -6.40 19.98
N ASN A 241 -2.53 -6.96 19.97
CA ASN A 241 -1.50 -6.75 18.96
C ASN A 241 -1.47 -7.95 18.00
N ILE A 242 -1.77 -7.71 16.72
CA ILE A 242 -2.20 -8.75 15.79
C ILE A 242 -1.26 -8.87 14.59
N GLU A 243 -0.82 -10.11 14.33
CA GLU A 243 -0.21 -10.52 13.06
C GLU A 243 -1.24 -11.25 12.20
N GLY A 244 -1.38 -10.86 10.95
CA GLY A 244 -2.25 -11.48 9.95
C GLY A 244 -1.46 -12.39 9.02
N LYS A 245 -1.86 -13.66 8.90
CA LYS A 245 -1.24 -14.62 7.98
C LYS A 245 -2.27 -15.44 7.20
N LYS A 246 -1.84 -16.03 6.09
CA LYS A 246 -2.53 -17.22 5.57
C LYS A 246 -2.36 -18.39 6.53
N TYR A 247 -3.35 -19.27 6.57
CA TYR A 247 -3.33 -20.47 7.40
C TYR A 247 -2.08 -21.35 7.17
N GLU A 248 -1.62 -21.46 5.92
CA GLU A 248 -0.40 -22.22 5.55
C GLU A 248 0.87 -21.68 6.24
N PHE A 249 0.89 -20.40 6.62
CA PHE A 249 2.03 -19.74 7.28
C PHE A 249 1.80 -19.47 8.77
N ARG A 250 0.82 -20.12 9.41
CA ARG A 250 0.44 -19.85 10.81
C ARG A 250 1.61 -19.95 11.80
N HIS A 251 2.48 -20.95 11.66
CA HIS A 251 3.64 -21.11 12.56
C HIS A 251 4.67 -19.98 12.39
N ASN A 252 4.79 -19.40 11.19
CA ASN A 252 5.60 -18.21 10.97
C ASN A 252 4.98 -17.01 11.68
N GLY A 253 3.66 -16.82 11.54
CA GLY A 253 2.94 -15.76 12.25
C GLY A 253 3.09 -15.84 13.77
N ILE A 254 2.98 -17.04 14.34
CA ILE A 254 3.22 -17.28 15.78
C ILE A 254 4.65 -16.88 16.16
N SER A 255 5.65 -17.29 15.37
CA SER A 255 7.05 -16.95 15.63
C SER A 255 7.30 -15.43 15.55
N GLU A 256 6.59 -14.73 14.67
CA GLU A 256 6.74 -13.29 14.48
C GLU A 256 6.23 -12.45 15.65
N LEU A 257 5.27 -12.95 16.43
CA LEU A 257 4.74 -12.28 17.63
C LEU A 257 5.85 -11.91 18.63
N ALA A 258 6.95 -12.67 18.68
CA ALA A 258 8.09 -12.37 19.56
C ALA A 258 8.75 -11.02 19.24
N ASN A 259 8.58 -10.49 18.03
CA ASN A 259 9.30 -9.31 17.56
C ASN A 259 8.62 -7.96 17.86
N TYR A 260 7.45 -7.96 18.52
CA TYR A 260 6.68 -6.74 18.77
C TYR A 260 7.06 -5.95 20.01
N ASP A 261 8.09 -6.37 20.74
CA ASP A 261 8.58 -5.68 21.95
C ASP A 261 8.81 -4.18 21.75
N TYR A 262 9.31 -3.80 20.56
CA TYR A 262 9.55 -2.39 20.26
C TYR A 262 8.26 -1.57 20.20
N ILE A 263 7.25 -2.06 19.48
CA ILE A 263 5.95 -1.39 19.34
C ILE A 263 5.26 -1.31 20.70
N GLU A 264 5.30 -2.40 21.47
CA GLU A 264 4.71 -2.42 22.80
C GLU A 264 5.37 -1.45 23.75
N LYS A 265 6.70 -1.39 23.76
CA LYS A 265 7.45 -0.50 24.66
C LYS A 265 7.29 0.97 24.29
N HIS A 266 7.41 1.32 23.00
CA HIS A 266 7.53 2.72 22.58
C HIS A 266 6.21 3.37 22.19
N TYR A 267 5.17 2.57 21.90
CA TYR A 267 3.84 3.06 21.53
C TYR A 267 2.79 2.59 22.54
N ILE A 268 2.53 1.28 22.65
CA ILE A 268 1.40 0.78 23.44
C ILE A 268 1.55 1.17 24.92
N LYS A 269 2.63 0.78 25.59
CA LYS A 269 2.85 1.10 27.01
C LYS A 269 3.00 2.60 27.29
N LYS A 270 3.42 3.37 26.28
CA LYS A 270 3.58 4.82 26.37
C LYS A 270 2.23 5.55 26.34
N TYR A 271 1.32 5.14 25.45
CA TYR A 271 0.05 5.85 25.21
C TYR A 271 -1.18 5.16 25.80
N TYR A 272 -1.06 3.87 26.14
CA TYR A 272 -2.05 3.06 26.84
C TYR A 272 -1.40 2.46 28.10
N PRO A 273 -0.94 3.29 29.06
CA PRO A 273 -0.31 2.76 30.27
C PRO A 273 -1.30 1.90 31.05
N LYS A 274 -0.79 0.82 31.67
CA LYS A 274 -1.55 -0.16 32.46
C LYS A 274 -2.51 -1.06 31.66
N SER A 275 -2.61 -0.94 30.33
CA SER A 275 -3.37 -1.93 29.57
C SER A 275 -2.66 -3.27 29.57
N ASN A 276 -3.40 -4.36 29.69
CA ASN A 276 -2.86 -5.69 29.43
C ASN A 276 -2.62 -5.81 27.92
N ILE A 277 -1.50 -6.41 27.52
CA ILE A 277 -1.17 -6.58 26.11
C ILE A 277 -1.34 -8.05 25.76
N ILE A 278 -2.16 -8.32 24.75
CA ILE A 278 -2.38 -9.64 24.18
C ILE A 278 -1.73 -9.67 22.80
N ARG A 279 -0.91 -10.68 22.52
CA ARG A 279 -0.41 -10.96 21.17
C ARG A 279 -1.20 -12.10 20.58
N THR A 280 -1.65 -11.97 19.33
CA THR A 280 -2.40 -13.04 18.69
C THR A 280 -2.22 -13.05 17.17
N VAL A 281 -2.39 -14.22 16.57
CA VAL A 281 -2.44 -14.39 15.12
C VAL A 281 -3.89 -14.45 14.65
N VAL A 282 -4.17 -13.72 13.58
CA VAL A 282 -5.42 -13.81 12.82
C VAL A 282 -5.14 -14.44 11.46
N LEU A 283 -5.94 -15.44 11.10
CA LEU A 283 -5.72 -16.23 9.90
C LEU A 283 -6.81 -16.08 8.85
N TYR A 284 -6.41 -16.26 7.60
CA TYR A 284 -7.29 -16.47 6.46
C TYR A 284 -6.91 -17.74 5.67
N GLY A 285 -7.90 -18.41 5.10
CA GLY A 285 -7.74 -19.56 4.19
C GLY A 285 -7.96 -20.91 4.86
N SER A 286 -7.64 -22.01 4.17
CA SER A 286 -7.88 -23.38 4.64
C SER A 286 -9.36 -23.77 4.73
N GLN A 287 -9.60 -25.07 4.87
CA GLN A 287 -10.90 -25.71 5.07
C GLN A 287 -11.10 -26.16 6.53
N GLU A 288 -10.10 -25.91 7.38
CA GLU A 288 -10.14 -26.28 8.79
C GLU A 288 -11.29 -25.60 9.51
N THR A 289 -11.87 -26.31 10.46
CA THR A 289 -12.99 -25.83 11.30
C THR A 289 -12.59 -25.67 12.76
N ARG A 290 -11.32 -25.89 13.09
CA ARG A 290 -10.76 -25.83 14.45
C ARG A 290 -9.33 -25.32 14.43
N ILE A 291 -8.91 -24.74 15.54
CA ILE A 291 -7.56 -24.19 15.76
C ILE A 291 -7.05 -24.80 17.07
N ILE A 292 -5.82 -25.32 17.07
CA ILE A 292 -5.23 -25.98 18.25
C ILE A 292 -4.13 -25.14 18.92
N GLU A 293 -3.52 -24.24 18.15
CA GLU A 293 -2.48 -23.34 18.66
C GLU A 293 -3.12 -22.22 19.49
N ILE A 294 -2.58 -22.00 20.69
CA ILE A 294 -3.17 -21.07 21.66
C ILE A 294 -2.94 -19.60 21.31
N GLU A 295 -1.94 -19.32 20.49
CA GLU A 295 -1.56 -17.98 20.03
C GLU A 295 -2.46 -17.48 18.90
N ILE A 296 -3.18 -18.38 18.22
CA ILE A 296 -4.10 -18.02 17.14
C ILE A 296 -5.45 -17.68 17.77
N GLY A 297 -5.92 -16.46 17.55
CA GLY A 297 -7.17 -15.97 18.10
C GLY A 297 -8.37 -16.17 17.18
N PHE A 298 -8.14 -16.21 15.86
CA PHE A 298 -9.22 -16.29 14.88
C PHE A 298 -8.77 -16.85 13.52
N LEU A 299 -9.66 -17.58 12.86
CA LEU A 299 -9.56 -18.02 11.47
C LEU A 299 -10.85 -17.70 10.71
N LEU A 300 -10.70 -16.96 9.60
CA LEU A 300 -11.71 -16.90 8.54
C LEU A 300 -11.34 -17.92 7.47
N ASN A 301 -12.06 -19.05 7.42
CA ASN A 301 -11.75 -20.11 6.48
C ASN A 301 -12.36 -19.86 5.08
N GLU A 302 -12.00 -20.70 4.12
CA GLU A 302 -12.43 -20.56 2.72
C GLU A 302 -13.94 -20.75 2.51
N ASN A 303 -14.64 -21.38 3.47
CA ASN A 303 -16.09 -21.54 3.47
C ASN A 303 -16.82 -20.35 4.11
N GLY A 304 -16.08 -19.33 4.58
CA GLY A 304 -16.64 -18.19 5.30
C GLY A 304 -17.02 -18.50 6.75
N GLN A 305 -16.52 -19.60 7.32
CA GLN A 305 -16.77 -19.92 8.73
C GLN A 305 -15.89 -19.06 9.63
N LEU A 306 -16.47 -18.61 10.73
CA LEU A 306 -15.84 -17.75 11.74
C LEU A 306 -15.37 -18.63 12.91
N ILE A 307 -14.08 -18.96 12.95
CA ILE A 307 -13.55 -19.94 13.92
C ILE A 307 -12.70 -19.19 14.94
N LEU A 308 -13.12 -19.24 16.21
CA LEU A 308 -12.38 -18.70 17.35
C LEU A 308 -11.32 -19.70 17.81
N GLY A 309 -10.14 -19.19 18.17
CA GLY A 309 -9.08 -19.99 18.78
C GLY A 309 -9.32 -20.30 20.26
N ILE A 310 -8.50 -21.19 20.82
CA ILE A 310 -8.65 -21.67 22.22
C ILE A 310 -8.59 -20.52 23.24
N LYS A 311 -7.69 -19.55 23.01
CA LYS A 311 -7.55 -18.34 23.82
C LYS A 311 -7.83 -17.09 23.00
N ALA A 312 -8.87 -17.15 22.16
CA ALA A 312 -9.31 -15.99 21.41
C ALA A 312 -9.57 -14.82 22.36
N PRO A 313 -9.07 -13.59 22.05
CA PRO A 313 -9.41 -12.41 22.82
C PRO A 313 -10.92 -12.28 23.00
N GLU A 314 -11.37 -11.95 24.20
CA GLU A 314 -12.79 -11.81 24.51
C GLU A 314 -13.50 -10.79 23.59
N LEU A 315 -12.77 -9.75 23.18
CA LEU A 315 -13.24 -8.79 22.18
C LEU A 315 -13.66 -9.47 20.86
N PHE A 316 -12.94 -10.51 20.40
CA PHE A 316 -13.29 -11.22 19.17
C PHE A 316 -14.54 -12.07 19.36
N GLN A 317 -14.65 -12.72 20.52
CA GLN A 317 -15.82 -13.54 20.86
C GLN A 317 -17.08 -12.68 20.88
N GLU A 318 -17.01 -11.52 21.54
CA GLU A 318 -18.07 -10.53 21.61
C GLU A 318 -18.44 -9.99 20.21
N ALA A 319 -17.44 -9.61 19.41
CA ALA A 319 -17.65 -9.08 18.06
C ALA A 319 -18.37 -10.07 17.15
N ILE A 320 -17.93 -11.34 17.14
CA ILE A 320 -18.53 -12.39 16.30
C ILE A 320 -19.93 -12.75 16.80
N LYS A 321 -20.12 -12.85 18.12
CA LYS A 321 -21.45 -13.11 18.68
C LYS A 321 -22.43 -12.01 18.26
N ASN A 322 -22.07 -10.75 18.48
CA ASN A 322 -22.94 -9.61 18.15
C ASN A 322 -23.22 -9.50 16.65
N LEU A 323 -22.24 -9.84 15.79
CA LEU A 323 -22.46 -9.95 14.35
C LEU A 323 -23.50 -11.03 14.00
N LEU A 324 -23.37 -12.23 14.56
CA LEU A 324 -24.31 -13.32 14.30
C LEU A 324 -25.71 -12.98 14.85
N ASP A 325 -25.78 -12.40 16.04
CA ASP A 325 -27.04 -11.98 16.67
C ASP A 325 -27.74 -10.86 15.88
N PHE A 326 -27.00 -9.99 15.18
CA PHE A 326 -27.59 -8.94 14.34
C PHE A 326 -28.34 -9.49 13.12
N TRP A 327 -27.90 -10.63 12.57
CA TRP A 327 -28.49 -11.23 11.38
C TRP A 327 -29.52 -12.34 11.67
N ASN A 328 -29.65 -12.75 12.93
CA ASN A 328 -30.62 -13.75 13.39
C ASN A 328 -31.92 -13.10 13.89
#